data_AF-A0A9X2YSY3-F1
#
_entry.id   AF-A0A9X2YSY3-F1
#
_cell.length_a   1.000
_cell.length_b   1.000
_cell.length_c   1.000
_cell.angle_alpha   90.00
_cell.angle_beta   90.00
_cell.angle_gamma   90.00
#
_symmetry.space_group_name_H-M   'P 1'
#
loop_
_entity.id
_entity.type
_entity.pdbx_description
1 polymer ?
#
loop_
_entity_poly.entity_id
_entity_poly.type
_entity_poly.pdbx_seq_one_letter_code
_entity_poly.pdbx_strand_id
1 'polypeptide(L)'
;MALSREEREEFLAEPHVAALSVIRGNTRGPLTVPIWYQYSPGGELWFTTGAGSRKHRLLEAAGHCSLMVDRVQPTVRYVAVDGP
;
A
#
# COMPACT_ATOMS: atom_id res chain seq x y z
N MET A 1 -4.20 10.87 17.31
CA MET A 1 -3.05 11.74 17.01
C MET A 1 -2.44 11.28 15.71
N ALA A 2 -2.01 12.20 14.86
CA ALA A 2 -1.29 11.82 13.64
C ALA A 2 0.10 11.31 14.03
N LEU A 3 0.54 10.21 13.41
CA LEU A 3 1.87 9.66 13.62
C LEU A 3 2.93 10.63 13.09
N SER A 4 4.06 10.76 13.79
CA SER A 4 5.28 11.41 13.30
C SER A 4 5.81 10.68 12.05
N ARG A 5 6.84 11.24 11.40
CA ARG A 5 7.45 10.54 10.27
C ARG A 5 8.09 9.24 10.72
N GLU A 6 8.86 9.28 11.80
CA GLU A 6 9.58 8.16 12.40
C GLU A 6 8.58 7.06 12.81
N GLU A 7 7.49 7.44 13.49
CA GLU A 7 6.43 6.49 13.87
C GLU A 7 5.74 5.83 12.66
N ARG A 8 5.64 6.53 11.52
CA ARG A 8 5.09 5.93 10.28
C ARG A 8 6.07 4.95 9.65
N GLU A 9 7.35 5.32 9.58
CA GLU A 9 8.40 4.45 9.02
C GLU A 9 8.55 3.17 9.88
N GLU A 10 8.51 3.30 11.21
CA GLU A 10 8.52 2.16 12.13
C GLU A 10 7.28 1.28 11.94
N PHE A 11 6.08 1.88 11.87
CA PHE A 11 4.84 1.13 11.66
C PHE A 11 4.80 0.39 10.31
N LEU A 12 5.34 0.99 9.25
CA LEU A 12 5.51 0.33 7.95
C LEU A 12 6.55 -0.80 7.98
N ALA A 13 7.47 -0.83 8.94
CA ALA A 13 8.43 -1.93 9.07
C ALA A 13 7.85 -3.15 9.81
N GLU A 14 6.66 -3.01 10.43
CA GLU A 14 5.97 -4.09 11.11
C GLU A 14 5.31 -5.08 10.12
N PRO A 15 5.13 -6.36 10.49
CA PRO A 15 4.66 -7.43 9.60
C PRO A 15 3.14 -7.41 9.37
N HIS A 16 2.62 -6.32 8.82
CA HIS A 16 1.21 -6.15 8.48
C HIS A 16 0.91 -6.54 7.02
N VAL A 17 -0.38 -6.74 6.72
CA VAL A 17 -0.86 -6.85 5.35
C VAL A 17 -1.36 -5.48 4.92
N ALA A 18 -0.97 -5.05 3.72
CA ALA A 18 -1.42 -3.79 3.16
C ALA A 18 -2.64 -3.97 2.24
N ALA A 19 -3.43 -2.93 2.10
CA ALA A 19 -4.40 -2.76 1.04
C ALA A 19 -3.79 -1.92 -0.09
N LEU A 20 -3.50 -2.57 -1.22
CA LEU A 20 -3.06 -1.91 -2.45
C LEU A 20 -4.28 -1.46 -3.26
N SER A 21 -4.32 -0.20 -3.64
CA SER A 21 -5.36 0.40 -4.47
C SER A 21 -4.78 0.99 -5.75
N VAL A 22 -5.38 0.65 -6.89
CA VAL A 22 -5.02 1.20 -8.21
C VAL A 22 -6.27 1.51 -9.02
N ILE A 23 -6.24 2.63 -9.76
CA ILE A 23 -7.37 3.06 -10.58
C ILE A 23 -7.75 2.00 -11.62
N ARG A 24 -9.04 1.90 -11.92
CA ARG A 24 -9.59 0.90 -12.83
C ARG A 24 -10.53 1.56 -13.85
N GLY A 25 -9.98 2.54 -14.56
CA GLY A 25 -10.73 3.41 -15.47
C GLY A 25 -11.73 4.31 -14.75
N ASN A 26 -12.61 4.95 -15.51
CA ASN A 26 -13.47 6.04 -15.02
C ASN A 26 -14.91 5.61 -14.67
N THR A 27 -15.26 4.34 -14.84
CA THR A 27 -16.65 3.85 -14.69
C THR A 27 -16.87 3.00 -13.45
N ARG A 28 -15.81 2.66 -12.71
CA ARG A 28 -15.88 1.83 -11.50
C ARG A 28 -14.87 2.33 -10.46
N GLY A 29 -15.12 2.01 -9.20
CA GLY A 29 -14.13 2.20 -8.13
C GLY A 29 -12.83 1.43 -8.40
N PRO A 30 -11.74 1.79 -7.69
CA PRO A 30 -10.41 1.21 -7.89
C PRO A 30 -10.41 -0.30 -7.65
N LEU A 31 -9.36 -0.96 -8.12
CA LEU A 31 -9.04 -2.30 -7.65
C LEU A 31 -8.32 -2.16 -6.30
N THR A 32 -8.95 -2.63 -5.22
CA THR A 32 -8.34 -2.70 -3.88
C THR A 32 -8.17 -4.16 -3.48
N VAL A 33 -6.95 -4.57 -3.14
CA VAL A 33 -6.61 -5.96 -2.83
C VAL A 33 -5.59 -6.05 -1.68
N PRO A 34 -5.63 -7.10 -0.85
CA PRO A 34 -4.60 -7.33 0.15
C PRO A 34 -3.28 -7.72 -0.52
N ILE A 35 -2.16 -7.25 0.01
CA ILE A 35 -0.82 -7.56 -0.46
C ILE A 35 0.19 -7.58 0.68
N TRP A 36 1.14 -8.50 0.61
CA TRP A 36 2.35 -8.43 1.42
C TRP A 36 3.31 -7.43 0.80
N TYR A 37 4.02 -6.72 1.65
CA TYR A 37 4.99 -5.72 1.26
C TYR A 37 6.23 -5.87 2.13
N GLN A 38 7.30 -5.22 1.72
CA GLN A 38 8.50 -5.11 2.51
C GLN A 38 8.96 -3.66 2.51
N TYR A 39 9.42 -3.22 3.69
CA TYR A 39 9.90 -1.88 3.92
C TYR A 39 10.98 -1.92 5.02
N SER A 40 11.91 -0.98 4.94
CA SER A 40 12.86 -0.68 6.01
C SER A 40 12.95 0.85 6.14
N PRO A 41 13.04 1.40 7.38
CA PRO A 41 13.08 2.86 7.58
C PRO A 41 14.13 3.55 6.71
N GLY A 42 13.75 4.67 6.08
CA GLY A 42 14.55 5.38 5.08
C GLY A 42 14.71 4.69 3.71
N GLY A 43 14.19 3.47 3.52
CA GLY A 43 14.24 2.72 2.27
C GLY A 43 13.02 2.92 1.36
N GLU A 44 12.98 2.15 0.27
CA GLU A 44 11.83 2.09 -0.63
C GLU A 44 10.86 0.97 -0.22
N LEU A 45 9.57 1.28 -0.26
CA LEU A 45 8.52 0.28 -0.09
C LEU A 45 8.36 -0.51 -1.38
N TRP A 46 8.39 -1.83 -1.29
CA TRP A 46 8.19 -2.69 -2.46
C TRP A 46 7.28 -3.87 -2.15
N PHE A 47 6.66 -4.40 -3.21
CA PHE A 47 5.80 -5.59 -3.16
C PHE A 47 5.92 -6.38 -4.46
N THR A 48 5.59 -7.67 -4.41
CA THR A 48 5.55 -8.52 -5.61
C THR A 48 4.13 -8.75 -6.09
N THR A 49 3.95 -8.81 -7.41
CA THR A 49 2.69 -9.22 -8.03
C THR A 49 2.96 -10.19 -9.18
N GLY A 50 2.02 -11.12 -9.42
CA GLY A 50 2.11 -12.01 -10.57
C GLY A 50 2.08 -11.24 -11.89
N ALA A 51 3.04 -11.53 -12.77
CA ALA A 51 3.12 -10.98 -14.10
C ALA A 51 1.83 -11.27 -14.90
N GLY A 52 1.38 -10.30 -15.67
CA GLY A 52 0.16 -10.40 -16.48
C GLY A 52 -1.16 -10.45 -15.69
N SER A 53 -1.14 -10.42 -14.36
CA SER A 53 -2.34 -10.35 -13.53
C SER A 53 -3.12 -9.04 -13.77
N ARG A 54 -4.39 -9.02 -13.36
CA ARG A 54 -5.23 -7.82 -13.48
C ARG A 54 -4.61 -6.62 -12.76
N LYS A 55 -4.08 -6.80 -11.54
CA LYS A 55 -3.45 -5.70 -10.79
C LYS A 55 -2.14 -5.26 -11.45
N HIS A 56 -1.33 -6.18 -11.96
CA HIS A 56 -0.11 -5.85 -12.71
C HIS A 56 -0.40 -4.94 -13.92
N ARG A 57 -1.37 -5.31 -14.78
CA ARG A 57 -1.71 -4.49 -15.95
C ARG A 57 -2.27 -3.11 -15.57
N LEU A 58 -2.98 -3.02 -14.45
CA LEU A 58 -3.51 -1.74 -13.99
C LEU A 58 -2.41 -0.85 -13.40
N LEU A 59 -1.45 -1.41 -12.67
CA LEU A 59 -0.28 -0.68 -12.16
C LEU A 59 0.54 -0.12 -13.32
N GLU A 60 0.86 -0.95 -14.31
CA GLU A 60 1.58 -0.52 -15.53
C GLU A 60 0.83 0.60 -16.28
N ALA A 61 -0.50 0.47 -16.42
CA ALA A 61 -1.29 1.47 -17.14
C ALA A 61 -1.47 2.78 -16.35
N ALA A 62 -1.53 2.72 -15.03
CA ALA A 62 -1.74 3.89 -14.18
C ALA A 62 -0.43 4.63 -13.89
N GLY A 63 0.68 3.92 -13.71
CA GLY A 63 1.97 4.47 -13.29
C GLY A 63 1.94 5.15 -11.91
N HIS A 64 0.91 4.84 -11.11
CA HIS A 64 0.81 5.21 -9.70
C HIS A 64 -0.19 4.31 -8.97
N CYS A 65 0.02 4.17 -7.67
CA CYS A 65 -0.89 3.47 -6.77
C CYS A 65 -0.83 4.04 -5.35
N SER A 66 -1.81 3.65 -4.53
CA SER A 66 -1.83 3.93 -3.10
C SER A 66 -1.78 2.63 -2.33
N LEU A 67 -1.03 2.62 -1.24
CA LEU A 67 -0.94 1.49 -0.32
C LEU A 67 -1.28 1.97 1.09
N MET A 68 -2.21 1.26 1.74
CA MET A 68 -2.63 1.54 3.11
C MET A 68 -2.30 0.34 3.99
N VAL A 69 -1.62 0.60 5.11
CA VAL A 69 -1.34 -0.39 6.15
C VAL A 69 -2.08 0.04 7.39
N ASP A 70 -2.83 -0.87 8.01
CA ASP A 70 -3.55 -0.61 9.24
C ASP A 70 -3.47 -1.74 10.26
N ARG A 71 -3.85 -1.37 11.48
CA ARG A 71 -4.06 -2.28 12.60
C ARG A 71 -5.24 -1.76 13.40
N VAL A 72 -6.18 -2.64 13.75
CA VAL A 72 -7.41 -2.26 14.47
C VAL A 72 -7.35 -2.46 15.99
N GLN A 73 -6.37 -3.22 16.50
CA GLN A 73 -6.24 -3.52 17.94
C GLN A 73 -4.84 -3.28 18.47
N PRO A 74 -4.66 -2.74 19.69
CA PRO A 74 -5.72 -2.32 20.63
C PRO A 74 -6.45 -1.04 20.23
N THR A 75 -5.89 -0.27 19.30
CA THR A 75 -6.51 0.94 18.74
C THR A 75 -6.24 1.02 17.24
N VAL A 76 -7.12 1.69 16.50
CA VAL A 76 -6.95 1.93 15.07
C VAL A 76 -5.71 2.80 14.84
N ARG A 77 -4.78 2.29 14.03
CA ARG A 77 -3.61 3.01 13.49
C ARG A 77 -3.49 2.68 12.01
N TYR A 78 -3.07 3.64 11.21
CA TYR A 78 -2.81 3.41 9.80
C TYR A 78 -1.74 4.34 9.26
N VAL A 79 -1.11 3.90 8.16
CA VAL A 79 -0.23 4.69 7.31
C VAL A 79 -0.68 4.50 5.87
N ALA A 80 -0.78 5.60 5.12
CA ALA A 80 -1.02 5.57 3.69
C ALA A 80 0.22 6.12 2.96
N VAL A 81 0.61 5.45 1.89
CA VAL A 81 1.74 5.79 1.04
C VAL A 81 1.24 5.84 -0.40
N ASP A 82 1.56 6.93 -1.08
CA ASP A 82 1.35 7.07 -2.53
C ASP A 82 2.70 6.94 -3.24
N GLY A 83 2.72 6.23 -4.35
CA GLY A 83 3.91 6.04 -5.17
C GLY A 83 3.57 5.84 -6.64
N PRO A 84 4.59 5.82 -7.52
CA PRO A 84 4.46 5.37 -8.89
C PRO A 84 4.03 3.89 -9.00
#